data_AF-A0A2H9ME34-F1
#
_entry.id   AF-A0A2H9ME34-F1
#
_cell.length_a   1.000
_cell.length_b   1.000
_cell.length_c   1.000
_cell.angle_alpha   90.00
_cell.angle_beta   90.00
_cell.angle_gamma   90.00
#
_symmetry.space_group_name_H-M   'P 1'
#
loop_
_entity.id
_entity.type
_entity.pdbx_description
1 polymer ?
#
loop_
_entity_poly.entity_id
_entity_poly.type
_entity_poly.pdbx_seq_one_letter_code
_entity_poly.pdbx_strand_id
1 'polypeptide(L)'
;MVAKILQKNPKVDVNTLHEKTYHLMMAFKSKYYEKKVNAFLSTVKISEKDKRKVKKGLLKPGGANDYENIMEEVAIPIRQSVQPLSGQIAELCVERELIKVGLKKNVHYTKRKKRTDFIVYYPNIENAKAEHRIEVKNVKLRERGVRGLVFDGDTMFGFFNSPAEFTQNTVEIIEKSCKSTGGYCYIPPLTLSKIPYKSRRLRSNTIFGQDMRSFVRKGKLS
;
A
#
# COMPACT_ATOMS: atom_id res chain seq x y z
N MET A 1 -12.37 7.08 1.65
CA MET A 1 -11.62 7.32 2.92
C MET A 1 -10.50 8.33 2.71
N VAL A 2 -9.61 8.12 1.74
CA VAL A 2 -8.56 9.09 1.31
C VAL A 2 -9.11 10.51 1.14
N ALA A 3 -10.19 10.68 0.37
CA ALA A 3 -10.83 11.99 0.15
C ALA A 3 -11.26 12.71 1.45
N LYS A 4 -11.74 11.97 2.47
CA LYS A 4 -12.14 12.55 3.76
C LYS A 4 -10.95 13.13 4.52
N ILE A 5 -9.79 12.51 4.41
CA ILE A 5 -8.56 13.01 5.04
C ILE A 5 -8.04 14.23 4.27
N LEU A 6 -8.05 14.17 2.94
CA LEU A 6 -7.63 15.29 2.09
C LEU A 6 -8.53 16.53 2.23
N GLN A 7 -9.83 16.37 2.47
CA GLN A 7 -10.73 17.50 2.78
C GLN A 7 -10.30 18.24 4.06
N LYS A 8 -9.80 17.52 5.06
CA LYS A 8 -9.34 18.11 6.34
C LYS A 8 -7.90 18.64 6.25
N ASN A 9 -7.04 17.96 5.52
CA ASN A 9 -5.66 18.37 5.30
C ASN A 9 -5.21 18.02 3.87
N PRO A 10 -5.34 18.96 2.91
CA PRO A 10 -4.95 18.72 1.52
C PRO A 10 -3.44 18.50 1.33
N LYS A 11 -2.63 19.02 2.25
CA LYS A 11 -1.15 19.03 2.17
C LYS A 11 -0.47 17.86 2.88
N VAL A 12 -1.24 16.96 3.49
CA VAL A 12 -0.72 15.76 4.17
C VAL A 12 0.27 14.98 3.28
N ASP A 13 1.36 14.49 3.85
CA ASP A 13 2.32 13.66 3.11
C ASP A 13 1.76 12.26 2.85
N VAL A 14 2.38 11.55 1.90
CA VAL A 14 1.88 10.25 1.41
C VAL A 14 1.85 9.17 2.49
N ASN A 15 2.81 9.19 3.43
CA ASN A 15 2.92 8.17 4.48
C ASN A 15 1.87 8.42 5.56
N THR A 16 1.72 9.67 6.02
CA THR A 16 0.65 10.04 6.95
C THR A 16 -0.74 9.85 6.35
N LEU A 17 -0.91 10.12 5.04
CA LEU A 17 -2.17 9.87 4.34
C LEU A 17 -2.52 8.38 4.35
N HIS A 18 -1.54 7.53 4.04
CA HIS A 18 -1.71 6.08 4.07
C HIS A 18 -2.08 5.57 5.45
N GLU A 19 -1.32 5.95 6.48
CA GLU A 19 -1.55 5.59 7.88
C GLU A 19 -2.94 6.01 8.38
N LYS A 20 -3.31 7.29 8.20
CA LYS A 20 -4.63 7.79 8.62
C LYS A 20 -5.77 7.10 7.88
N THR A 21 -5.60 6.81 6.59
CA THR A 21 -6.61 6.11 5.79
C THR A 21 -6.78 4.69 6.30
N TYR A 22 -5.67 4.03 6.64
CA TYR A 22 -5.66 2.70 7.21
C TYR A 22 -6.36 2.66 8.58
N HIS A 23 -6.07 3.58 9.50
CA HIS A 23 -6.78 3.66 10.79
C HIS A 23 -8.27 3.94 10.62
N LEU A 24 -8.65 4.80 9.67
CA LEU A 24 -10.06 5.04 9.38
C LEU A 24 -10.75 3.77 8.87
N MET A 25 -10.10 3.02 7.97
CA MET A 25 -10.59 1.71 7.52
C MET A 25 -10.77 0.76 8.69
N MET A 26 -9.83 0.71 9.62
CA MET A 26 -9.92 -0.12 10.83
C MET A 26 -11.08 0.28 11.74
N ALA A 27 -11.32 1.58 11.93
CA ALA A 27 -12.47 2.06 12.70
C ALA A 27 -13.81 1.67 12.05
N PHE A 28 -13.91 1.78 10.72
CA PHE A 28 -15.10 1.31 9.98
C PHE A 28 -15.28 -0.21 10.11
N LYS A 29 -14.18 -0.96 9.99
CA LYS A 29 -14.15 -2.41 10.17
C LYS A 29 -14.70 -2.79 11.54
N SER A 30 -14.13 -2.23 12.62
CA SER A 30 -14.55 -2.49 13.99
C SER A 30 -16.05 -2.28 14.20
N LYS A 31 -16.61 -1.14 13.73
CA LYS A 31 -18.05 -0.86 13.81
C LYS A 31 -18.90 -1.88 13.06
N TYR A 32 -18.47 -2.30 11.87
CA TYR A 32 -19.17 -3.32 11.10
C TYR A 32 -19.19 -4.68 11.82
N TYR A 33 -18.06 -5.11 12.37
CA TYR A 33 -17.96 -6.35 13.14
C TYR A 33 -18.81 -6.31 14.39
N GLU A 34 -18.77 -5.21 15.14
CA GLU A 34 -19.59 -5.06 16.32
C GLU A 34 -21.08 -5.23 15.98
N LYS A 35 -21.56 -4.63 14.88
CA LYS A 35 -22.94 -4.81 14.42
C LYS A 35 -23.26 -6.27 14.11
N LYS A 36 -22.34 -7.02 13.48
CA LYS A 36 -22.53 -8.44 13.15
C LYS A 36 -22.51 -9.33 14.39
N VAL A 37 -21.62 -9.08 15.34
CA VAL A 37 -21.59 -9.78 16.63
C VAL A 37 -22.88 -9.53 17.40
N ASN A 38 -23.36 -8.28 17.45
CA ASN A 38 -24.63 -7.96 18.09
C ASN A 38 -25.80 -8.71 17.42
N ALA A 39 -25.84 -8.75 16.09
CA ALA A 39 -26.88 -9.49 15.36
C ALA A 39 -26.84 -10.99 15.65
N PHE A 40 -25.65 -11.61 15.64
CA PHE A 40 -25.49 -13.02 16.01
C PHE A 40 -25.94 -13.28 17.46
N LEU A 41 -25.50 -12.48 18.42
CA LEU A 41 -25.88 -12.67 19.82
C LEU A 41 -27.37 -12.46 20.07
N SER A 42 -28.07 -11.72 19.21
CA SER A 42 -29.52 -11.56 19.28
C SER A 42 -30.29 -12.84 18.95
N THR A 43 -29.71 -13.75 18.15
CA THR A 43 -30.34 -15.02 17.78
C THR A 43 -30.05 -16.15 18.77
N VAL A 44 -29.06 -15.97 19.65
CA VAL A 44 -28.66 -16.98 20.64
C VAL A 44 -29.46 -16.80 21.93
N LYS A 45 -30.14 -17.87 22.36
CA LYS A 45 -30.92 -17.91 23.61
C LYS A 45 -30.01 -18.19 24.83
N ILE A 46 -29.17 -17.22 25.18
CA ILE A 46 -28.34 -17.22 26.40
C ILE A 46 -28.60 -15.96 27.22
N SER A 47 -28.16 -15.95 28.48
CA SER A 47 -28.33 -14.80 29.37
C SER A 47 -27.61 -13.56 28.83
N GLU A 48 -28.13 -12.35 29.10
CA GLU A 48 -27.48 -11.09 28.70
C GLU A 48 -26.07 -10.94 29.31
N LYS A 49 -25.87 -11.50 30.51
CA LYS A 49 -24.56 -11.55 31.16
C LYS A 49 -23.57 -12.36 30.33
N ASP A 50 -24.00 -13.50 29.80
CA ASP A 50 -23.16 -14.36 28.96
C ASP A 50 -22.97 -13.79 27.56
N LYS A 51 -24.00 -13.17 26.96
CA LYS A 51 -23.85 -12.41 25.70
C LYS A 51 -22.76 -11.34 25.81
N ARG A 52 -22.72 -10.59 26.92
CA ARG A 52 -21.68 -9.58 27.15
C ARG A 52 -20.28 -10.19 27.25
N LYS A 53 -20.13 -11.33 27.95
CA LYS A 53 -18.85 -12.05 28.04
C LYS A 53 -18.40 -12.56 26.68
N VAL A 54 -19.30 -13.20 25.93
CA VAL A 54 -19.03 -13.70 24.57
C VAL A 54 -18.68 -12.54 23.65
N LYS A 55 -19.46 -11.45 23.63
CA LYS A 55 -19.14 -10.22 22.87
C LYS A 55 -17.73 -9.72 23.18
N LYS A 56 -17.38 -9.60 24.47
CA LYS A 56 -16.06 -9.11 24.90
C LYS A 56 -14.94 -10.05 24.43
N GLY A 57 -15.14 -11.36 24.46
CA GLY A 57 -14.19 -12.34 23.94
C GLY A 57 -14.03 -12.26 22.42
N LEU A 58 -15.13 -12.21 21.68
CA LEU A 58 -15.14 -12.17 20.21
C LEU A 58 -14.58 -10.86 19.64
N LEU A 59 -14.72 -9.74 20.37
CA LEU A 59 -14.17 -8.44 19.98
C LEU A 59 -12.76 -8.17 20.53
N LYS A 60 -12.22 -9.03 21.40
CA LYS A 60 -10.88 -8.85 21.96
C LYS A 60 -9.83 -9.07 20.86
N PRO A 61 -8.93 -8.11 20.60
CA PRO A 61 -7.80 -8.35 19.70
C PRO A 61 -6.88 -9.43 20.29
N GLY A 62 -6.45 -10.38 19.48
CA GLY A 62 -5.41 -11.35 19.84
C GLY A 62 -4.01 -10.82 19.54
N GLY A 63 -3.03 -11.55 20.08
CA GLY A 63 -1.74 -11.01 20.53
C GLY A 63 -0.73 -10.61 19.45
N ALA A 64 0.38 -10.04 19.97
CA ALA A 64 1.64 -9.57 19.37
C ALA A 64 1.56 -8.58 18.19
N ASN A 65 0.58 -8.70 17.30
CA ASN A 65 0.19 -7.69 16.34
C ASN A 65 -1.27 -7.36 16.65
N ASP A 66 -1.66 -6.09 16.74
CA ASP A 66 -2.97 -5.58 17.20
C ASP A 66 -4.23 -6.03 16.39
N TYR A 67 -4.23 -7.22 15.79
CA TYR A 67 -5.17 -7.63 14.74
C TYR A 67 -5.89 -8.96 14.99
N GLU A 68 -5.41 -9.86 15.85
CA GLU A 68 -5.88 -11.26 15.80
C GLU A 68 -7.08 -11.58 16.72
N ASN A 69 -8.27 -10.99 16.54
CA ASN A 69 -9.40 -11.46 17.35
C ASN A 69 -9.81 -12.92 17.00
N ILE A 70 -10.39 -13.69 17.94
CA ILE A 70 -10.90 -15.06 17.69
C ILE A 70 -11.87 -15.10 16.50
N MET A 71 -12.56 -13.99 16.24
CA MET A 71 -13.40 -13.83 15.06
C MET A 71 -12.61 -13.68 13.75
N GLU A 72 -11.33 -13.31 13.73
CA GLU A 72 -10.49 -13.25 12.51
C GLU A 72 -10.08 -14.64 12.01
N GLU A 73 -9.88 -15.63 12.88
CA GLU A 73 -9.71 -17.03 12.46
C GLU A 73 -10.99 -17.58 11.82
N VAL A 74 -12.16 -17.20 12.34
CA VAL A 74 -13.47 -17.54 11.74
C VAL A 74 -13.79 -16.60 10.55
N ALA A 75 -13.16 -15.43 10.46
CA ALA A 75 -13.35 -14.41 9.44
C ALA A 75 -12.18 -14.30 8.45
N ILE A 76 -11.46 -15.39 8.21
CA ILE A 76 -10.55 -15.56 7.07
C ILE A 76 -11.17 -15.02 5.76
N PRO A 77 -12.47 -15.27 5.44
CA PRO A 77 -13.12 -14.69 4.26
C PRO A 77 -13.17 -13.15 4.27
N ILE A 78 -13.27 -12.54 5.45
CA ILE A 78 -13.30 -11.08 5.60
C ILE A 78 -11.89 -10.50 5.57
N ARG A 79 -10.87 -11.19 6.12
CA ARG A 79 -9.46 -10.81 5.92
C ARG A 79 -9.09 -10.79 4.43
N GLN A 80 -9.53 -11.81 3.68
CA GLN A 80 -9.42 -11.84 2.22
C GLN A 80 -10.20 -10.70 1.54
N SER A 81 -11.30 -10.22 2.13
CA SER A 81 -12.03 -9.05 1.63
C SER A 81 -11.33 -7.70 1.86
N VAL A 82 -10.40 -7.61 2.83
CA VAL A 82 -9.72 -6.35 3.23
C VAL A 82 -8.36 -6.18 2.56
N GLN A 83 -7.65 -7.26 2.27
CA GLN A 83 -6.39 -7.19 1.49
C GLN A 83 -6.55 -6.37 0.19
N PRO A 84 -7.60 -6.58 -0.63
CA PRO A 84 -7.90 -5.75 -1.80
C PRO A 84 -8.09 -4.27 -1.46
N LEU A 85 -8.76 -3.95 -0.35
CA LEU A 85 -9.01 -2.56 0.08
C LEU A 85 -7.71 -1.88 0.51
N SER A 86 -6.83 -2.59 1.19
CA SER A 86 -5.53 -2.07 1.63
C SER A 86 -4.60 -1.77 0.43
N GLY A 87 -4.60 -2.64 -0.59
CA GLY A 87 -3.89 -2.39 -1.84
C GLY A 87 -4.46 -1.20 -2.61
N GLN A 88 -5.80 -1.10 -2.69
CA GLN A 88 -6.46 0.06 -3.30
C GLN A 88 -6.14 1.38 -2.58
N ILE A 89 -6.02 1.38 -1.25
CA ILE A 89 -5.57 2.56 -0.49
C ILE A 89 -4.16 2.97 -0.91
N ALA A 90 -3.23 2.00 -0.99
CA ALA A 90 -1.87 2.27 -1.44
C ALA A 90 -1.84 2.84 -2.87
N GLU A 91 -2.58 2.23 -3.81
CA GLU A 91 -2.72 2.75 -5.18
C GLU A 91 -3.27 4.18 -5.21
N LEU A 92 -4.29 4.49 -4.39
CA LEU A 92 -4.87 5.84 -4.32
C LEU A 92 -3.88 6.88 -3.77
N CYS A 93 -3.06 6.50 -2.80
CA CYS A 93 -1.99 7.37 -2.30
C CYS A 93 -0.93 7.64 -3.38
N VAL A 94 -0.57 6.63 -4.17
CA VAL A 94 0.36 6.78 -5.31
C VAL A 94 -0.24 7.67 -6.39
N GLU A 95 -1.50 7.45 -6.76
CA GLU A 95 -2.22 8.28 -7.74
C GLU A 95 -2.26 9.75 -7.30
N ARG A 96 -2.45 10.01 -6.00
CA ARG A 96 -2.39 11.35 -5.43
C ARG A 96 -1.04 12.02 -5.65
N GLU A 97 0.07 11.31 -5.47
CA GLU A 97 1.41 11.89 -5.68
C GLU A 97 1.64 12.28 -7.15
N LEU A 98 1.10 11.52 -8.10
CA LEU A 98 1.13 11.88 -9.52
C LEU A 98 0.32 13.16 -9.79
N ILE A 99 -0.90 13.24 -9.26
CA ILE A 99 -1.78 14.41 -9.42
C ILE A 99 -1.16 15.65 -8.79
N LYS A 100 -0.56 15.52 -7.61
CA LYS A 100 0.08 16.61 -6.87
C LYS A 100 1.18 17.32 -7.66
N VAL A 101 1.87 16.62 -8.54
CA VAL A 101 2.91 17.20 -9.40
C VAL A 101 2.39 17.63 -10.79
N GLY A 102 1.07 17.64 -10.98
CA GLY A 102 0.40 18.11 -12.19
C GLY A 102 0.21 17.05 -13.27
N LEU A 103 0.49 15.78 -13.00
CA LEU A 103 0.19 14.70 -13.95
C LEU A 103 -1.32 14.44 -13.97
N LYS A 104 -1.84 14.14 -15.16
CA LYS A 104 -3.27 14.02 -15.42
C LYS A 104 -3.55 12.61 -15.90
N LYS A 105 -4.51 11.94 -15.27
CA LYS A 105 -4.96 10.61 -15.69
C LYS A 105 -5.49 10.68 -17.12
N ASN A 106 -5.23 9.63 -17.91
CA ASN A 106 -5.58 9.55 -19.33
C ASN A 106 -4.94 10.62 -20.22
N VAL A 107 -3.97 11.38 -19.70
CA VAL A 107 -3.07 12.22 -20.50
C VAL A 107 -1.63 11.77 -20.29
N HIS A 108 -1.18 11.75 -19.03
CA HIS A 108 0.20 11.44 -18.66
C HIS A 108 0.37 10.01 -18.10
N TYR A 109 -0.69 9.43 -17.53
CA TYR A 109 -0.64 8.09 -16.96
C TYR A 109 -1.98 7.37 -17.07
N THR A 110 -1.94 6.04 -17.10
CA THR A 110 -3.11 5.17 -16.96
C THR A 110 -3.01 4.35 -15.68
N LYS A 111 -4.16 3.97 -15.14
CA LYS A 111 -4.29 3.05 -14.02
C LYS A 111 -4.83 1.74 -14.56
N ARG A 112 -4.12 0.62 -14.31
CA ARG A 112 -4.48 -0.75 -14.74
C ARG A 112 -4.74 -0.91 -16.24
N LYS A 113 -3.67 -1.03 -17.01
CA LYS A 113 -3.65 -1.86 -18.22
C LYS A 113 -2.55 -2.91 -18.00
N LYS A 114 -2.90 -4.21 -17.88
CA LYS A 114 -2.00 -5.38 -17.65
C LYS A 114 -1.64 -5.67 -16.17
N ARG A 115 -0.55 -6.43 -15.91
CA ARG A 115 -0.05 -6.88 -14.58
C ARG A 115 0.52 -5.76 -13.69
N THR A 116 0.43 -4.50 -14.10
CA THR A 116 1.09 -3.37 -13.43
C THR A 116 0.06 -2.31 -13.01
N ASP A 117 0.26 -1.70 -11.85
CA ASP A 117 -0.75 -0.82 -11.24
C ASP A 117 -0.90 0.51 -11.98
N PHE A 118 0.22 1.11 -12.38
CA PHE A 118 0.26 2.34 -13.18
C PHE A 118 1.26 2.25 -14.32
N ILE A 119 0.94 2.92 -15.42
CA ILE A 119 1.89 3.20 -16.51
C ILE A 119 1.92 4.71 -16.72
N VAL A 120 3.10 5.31 -16.64
CA VAL A 120 3.36 6.73 -16.94
C VAL A 120 3.99 6.82 -18.32
N TYR A 121 3.58 7.80 -19.12
CA TYR A 121 3.97 7.92 -20.52
C TYR A 121 4.81 9.18 -20.75
N TYR A 122 5.91 9.03 -21.49
CA TYR A 122 6.68 10.15 -22.00
C TYR A 122 6.36 10.39 -23.48
N PRO A 123 6.01 11.62 -23.89
CA PRO A 123 5.58 12.74 -23.06
C PRO A 123 4.11 12.62 -22.60
N ASN A 124 3.30 11.83 -23.29
CA ASN A 124 1.88 11.60 -22.98
C ASN A 124 1.40 10.31 -23.68
N ILE A 125 0.15 9.93 -23.43
CA ILE A 125 -0.45 8.70 -23.95
C ILE A 125 -0.61 8.72 -25.47
N GLU A 126 -1.00 9.85 -26.06
CA GLU A 126 -1.28 9.95 -27.50
C GLU A 126 -0.02 9.87 -28.36
N ASN A 127 1.11 10.36 -27.84
CA ASN A 127 2.39 10.44 -28.54
C ASN A 127 3.50 9.70 -27.79
N ALA A 128 3.17 8.58 -27.14
CA ALA A 128 4.06 7.86 -26.25
C ALA A 128 5.35 7.40 -26.97
N LYS A 129 6.49 7.93 -26.53
CA LYS A 129 7.85 7.52 -26.92
C LYS A 129 8.45 6.51 -25.95
N ALA A 130 8.04 6.55 -24.69
CA ALA A 130 8.44 5.60 -23.66
C ALA A 130 7.35 5.44 -22.60
N GLU A 131 7.36 4.28 -21.95
CA GLU A 131 6.48 3.93 -20.84
C GLU A 131 7.31 3.65 -19.59
N HIS A 132 6.80 4.04 -18.42
CA HIS A 132 7.37 3.70 -17.12
C HIS A 132 6.32 3.02 -16.25
N ARG A 133 6.55 1.76 -15.93
CA ARG A 133 5.63 0.88 -15.22
C ARG A 133 5.90 0.95 -13.71
N ILE A 134 4.85 1.19 -12.93
CA ILE A 134 4.93 1.31 -11.47
C ILE A 134 4.13 0.18 -10.84
N GLU A 135 4.79 -0.58 -9.97
CA GLU A 135 4.16 -1.56 -9.09
C GLU A 135 4.03 -0.99 -7.67
N VAL A 136 2.85 -1.15 -7.06
CA VAL A 136 2.53 -0.62 -5.74
C VAL A 136 2.44 -1.76 -4.74
N LYS A 137 3.18 -1.63 -3.64
CA LYS A 137 3.13 -2.54 -2.49
C LYS A 137 2.64 -1.77 -1.26
N ASN A 138 1.78 -2.42 -0.49
CA ASN A 138 1.32 -1.88 0.77
C ASN A 138 2.40 -2.09 1.85
N VAL A 139 2.32 -3.15 2.66
CA VAL A 139 3.13 -3.25 3.89
C VAL A 139 4.34 -4.18 3.76
N LYS A 140 4.23 -5.27 3.01
CA LYS A 140 5.24 -6.34 2.98
C LYS A 140 5.81 -6.56 1.58
N LEU A 141 7.06 -7.00 1.54
CA LEU A 141 7.78 -7.42 0.33
C LEU A 141 7.40 -8.86 -0.12
N ARG A 142 6.64 -9.65 0.66
CA ARG A 142 6.32 -11.07 0.33
C ARG A 142 4.93 -11.35 -0.25
N GLU A 143 4.91 -11.99 -1.43
CA GLU A 143 4.45 -13.37 -1.76
C GLU A 143 5.01 -13.69 -3.17
N ARG A 144 5.91 -14.65 -3.43
CA ARG A 144 5.85 -16.10 -3.24
C ARG A 144 7.26 -16.71 -3.06
N GLY A 145 7.30 -17.92 -2.53
CA GLY A 145 8.51 -18.69 -2.25
C GLY A 145 9.48 -18.87 -3.43
N VAL A 146 10.72 -19.18 -3.06
CA VAL A 146 11.79 -19.79 -3.88
C VAL A 146 12.36 -18.95 -5.04
N ARG A 147 11.70 -17.90 -5.55
CA ARG A 147 12.17 -17.15 -6.75
C ARG A 147 12.72 -15.73 -6.55
N GLY A 148 12.88 -15.29 -5.31
CA GLY A 148 13.44 -13.96 -5.03
C GLY A 148 12.49 -12.81 -5.40
N LEU A 149 12.79 -11.63 -4.91
CA LEU A 149 11.94 -10.44 -4.97
C LEU A 149 11.98 -9.78 -6.37
N VAL A 150 11.47 -10.47 -7.38
CA VAL A 150 11.30 -9.91 -8.73
C VAL A 150 9.92 -9.25 -8.81
N PHE A 151 9.90 -7.94 -9.07
CA PHE A 151 8.68 -7.18 -9.33
C PHE A 151 8.59 -6.88 -10.82
N ASP A 152 7.36 -6.86 -11.37
CA ASP A 152 7.11 -6.85 -12.81
C ASP A 152 7.17 -5.43 -13.42
N GLY A 153 7.18 -4.40 -12.57
CA GLY A 153 7.30 -2.98 -12.94
C GLY A 153 8.74 -2.50 -13.16
N ASP A 154 8.89 -1.31 -13.72
CA ASP A 154 10.18 -0.62 -13.84
C ASP A 154 10.59 -0.02 -12.49
N THR A 155 9.59 0.45 -11.73
CA THR A 155 9.71 0.98 -10.38
C THR A 155 8.77 0.24 -9.42
N MET A 156 9.20 0.09 -8.17
CA MET A 156 8.35 -0.33 -7.06
C MET A 156 8.11 0.84 -6.10
N PHE A 157 6.86 1.09 -5.72
CA PHE A 157 6.49 2.02 -4.66
C PHE A 157 5.91 1.25 -3.48
N GLY A 158 6.54 1.34 -2.30
CA GLY A 158 6.08 0.63 -1.12
C GLY A 158 5.74 1.54 0.07
N PHE A 159 4.80 1.08 0.90
CA PHE A 159 4.59 1.55 2.27
C PHE A 159 5.25 0.61 3.30
N PHE A 160 6.44 0.10 2.96
CA PHE A 160 7.16 -0.88 3.78
C PHE A 160 7.43 -0.37 5.19
N ASN A 161 7.09 -1.16 6.20
CA ASN A 161 7.27 -0.82 7.61
C ASN A 161 8.24 -1.76 8.35
N SER A 162 8.81 -2.76 7.66
CA SER A 162 9.74 -3.73 8.23
C SER A 162 11.12 -3.62 7.57
N PRO A 163 12.07 -2.89 8.19
CA PRO A 163 13.45 -2.80 7.68
C PRO A 163 14.15 -4.16 7.55
N ALA A 164 13.76 -5.13 8.39
CA ALA A 164 14.34 -6.48 8.40
C ALA A 164 14.06 -7.28 7.12
N GLU A 165 13.05 -6.90 6.34
CA GLU A 165 12.77 -7.54 5.04
C GLU A 165 13.80 -7.14 3.96
N PHE A 166 14.56 -6.07 4.17
CA PHE A 166 15.63 -5.62 3.28
C PHE A 166 16.96 -6.28 3.66
N THR A 167 17.04 -7.60 3.52
CA THR A 167 18.30 -8.34 3.63
C THR A 167 19.25 -8.00 2.47
N GLN A 168 20.54 -8.30 2.60
CA GLN A 168 21.53 -8.05 1.54
C GLN A 168 21.08 -8.61 0.18
N ASN A 169 20.70 -9.89 0.14
CA ASN A 169 20.22 -10.55 -1.07
C ASN A 169 18.97 -9.86 -1.66
N THR A 170 18.04 -9.40 -0.80
CA THR A 170 16.85 -8.67 -1.25
C THR A 170 17.23 -7.34 -1.89
N VAL A 171 18.15 -6.60 -1.28
CA VAL A 171 18.64 -5.32 -1.80
C VAL A 171 19.38 -5.51 -3.12
N GLU A 172 20.20 -6.55 -3.25
CA GLU A 172 20.90 -6.91 -4.50
C GLU A 172 19.92 -7.23 -5.64
N ILE A 173 18.85 -7.98 -5.36
CA ILE A 173 17.80 -8.28 -6.35
C ILE A 173 17.07 -6.99 -6.77
N ILE A 174 16.68 -6.14 -5.82
CA ILE A 174 16.03 -4.85 -6.10
C ILE A 174 16.94 -3.98 -6.96
N GLU A 175 18.23 -3.92 -6.63
CA GLU A 175 19.21 -3.13 -7.37
C GLU A 175 19.33 -3.62 -8.82
N LYS A 176 19.47 -4.93 -9.02
CA LYS A 176 19.56 -5.53 -10.35
C LYS A 176 18.30 -5.25 -11.18
N SER A 177 17.11 -5.42 -10.59
CA SER A 177 15.83 -5.18 -11.25
C SER A 177 15.66 -3.70 -11.64
N CYS A 178 15.92 -2.78 -10.72
CA CYS A 178 15.81 -1.35 -10.99
C CYS A 178 16.87 -0.86 -12.00
N LYS A 179 18.05 -1.47 -12.03
CA LYS A 179 19.13 -1.06 -12.93
C LYS A 179 18.82 -1.39 -14.39
N SER A 180 18.18 -2.53 -14.68
CA SER A 180 17.83 -2.91 -16.06
C SER A 180 16.74 -2.03 -16.67
N THR A 181 15.86 -1.46 -15.84
CA THR A 181 14.73 -0.62 -16.28
C THR A 181 14.96 0.87 -16.08
N GLY A 182 16.06 1.26 -15.41
CA GLY A 182 16.33 2.65 -15.03
C GLY A 182 15.48 3.15 -13.87
N GLY A 183 14.69 2.29 -13.23
CA GLY A 183 13.79 2.63 -12.13
C GLY A 183 14.43 2.68 -10.73
N TYR A 184 13.56 2.68 -9.74
CA TYR A 184 13.87 2.76 -8.30
C TYR A 184 12.85 2.01 -7.46
N CYS A 185 13.25 1.64 -6.24
CA CYS A 185 12.38 1.20 -5.16
C CYS A 185 12.16 2.35 -4.18
N TYR A 186 10.94 2.86 -4.11
CA TYR A 186 10.54 3.96 -3.25
C TYR A 186 10.02 3.44 -1.91
N ILE A 187 10.60 3.93 -0.81
CA ILE A 187 10.43 3.44 0.55
C ILE A 187 10.11 4.62 1.49
N PRO A 188 9.28 4.46 2.53
CA PRO A 188 9.08 5.49 3.54
C PRO A 188 10.42 5.95 4.16
N PRO A 189 10.66 7.26 4.35
CA PRO A 189 11.94 7.77 4.86
C PRO A 189 12.43 7.11 6.15
N LEU A 190 11.49 6.88 7.09
CA LEU A 190 11.79 6.24 8.38
C LEU A 190 12.24 4.79 8.25
N THR A 191 11.68 4.06 7.29
CA THR A 191 12.10 2.68 6.99
C THR A 191 13.44 2.70 6.28
N LEU A 192 13.59 3.57 5.27
CA LEU A 192 14.82 3.70 4.48
C LEU A 192 16.06 4.02 5.33
N SER A 193 15.92 4.86 6.34
CA SER A 193 17.04 5.21 7.24
C SER A 193 17.51 4.00 8.06
N LYS A 194 16.59 3.11 8.45
CA LYS A 194 16.83 1.93 9.29
C LYS A 194 17.29 0.68 8.53
N ILE A 195 17.21 0.68 7.19
CA ILE A 195 17.70 -0.46 6.40
C ILE A 195 19.23 -0.54 6.52
N PRO A 196 19.80 -1.71 6.92
CA PRO A 196 21.24 -1.85 7.10
C PRO A 196 22.01 -1.83 5.77
N TYR A 197 21.46 -2.43 4.71
CA TYR A 197 22.12 -2.52 3.40
C TYR A 197 21.66 -1.37 2.49
N LYS A 198 22.60 -0.50 2.11
CA LYS A 198 22.31 0.65 1.25
C LYS A 198 22.43 0.27 -0.22
N SER A 199 21.57 0.85 -1.06
CA SER A 199 21.69 0.78 -2.52
C SER A 199 21.25 2.11 -3.14
N ARG A 200 21.88 2.49 -4.26
CA ARG A 200 21.52 3.68 -5.04
C ARG A 200 20.12 3.59 -5.66
N ARG A 201 19.55 2.38 -5.68
CA ARG A 201 18.20 2.13 -6.22
C ARG A 201 17.10 2.18 -5.16
N LEU A 202 17.45 2.35 -3.88
CA LEU A 202 16.48 2.64 -2.82
C LEU A 202 16.34 4.15 -2.65
N ARG A 203 15.12 4.66 -2.69
CA ARG A 203 14.84 6.09 -2.59
C ARG A 203 13.68 6.38 -1.64
N SER A 204 13.63 7.61 -1.13
CA SER A 204 12.49 8.07 -0.36
C SER A 204 11.25 8.13 -1.24
N ASN A 205 10.13 7.59 -0.78
CA ASN A 205 8.86 7.69 -1.50
C ASN A 205 8.29 9.12 -1.58
N THR A 206 8.85 10.06 -0.83
CA THR A 206 8.47 11.48 -0.89
C THR A 206 8.92 12.19 -2.16
N ILE A 207 9.93 11.67 -2.88
CA ILE A 207 10.42 12.24 -4.15
C ILE A 207 9.79 11.60 -5.39
N PHE A 208 9.00 10.54 -5.21
CA PHE A 208 8.38 9.78 -6.29
C PHE A 208 7.65 10.66 -7.32
N GLY A 209 6.79 11.58 -6.86
CA GLY A 209 6.04 12.45 -7.77
C GLY A 209 6.97 13.31 -8.63
N GLN A 210 8.06 13.83 -8.07
CA GLN A 210 9.02 14.65 -8.83
C GLN A 210 9.74 13.81 -9.90
N ASP A 211 10.13 12.59 -9.55
CA ASP A 211 10.76 11.66 -10.50
C ASP A 211 9.81 11.31 -11.66
N MET A 212 8.53 11.04 -11.37
CA MET A 212 7.53 10.77 -12.42
C MET A 212 7.29 11.99 -13.32
N ARG A 213 7.29 13.21 -12.75
CA ARG A 213 7.23 14.45 -13.53
C ARG A 213 8.47 14.63 -14.41
N SER A 214 9.65 14.26 -13.91
CA SER A 214 10.89 14.28 -14.68
C SER A 214 10.81 13.31 -15.88
N PHE A 215 10.30 12.09 -15.66
CA PHE A 215 10.09 11.12 -16.73
C PHE A 215 9.16 11.65 -17.82
N VAL A 216 7.99 12.16 -17.46
CA VAL A 216 7.03 12.76 -18.41
C VAL A 216 7.63 13.92 -19.20
N ARG A 217 8.63 14.63 -18.66
CA ARG A 217 9.31 15.73 -19.37
C ARG A 217 10.51 15.29 -20.21
N LYS A 218 11.26 14.28 -19.78
CA LYS A 218 12.61 13.99 -20.28
C LYS A 218 12.79 12.56 -20.80
N GLY A 219 11.80 11.69 -20.62
CA GLY A 219 11.90 10.25 -20.89
C GLY A 219 12.77 9.47 -19.90
N LYS A 220 13.21 10.10 -18.80
CA LYS A 220 14.05 9.48 -17.76
C LYS A 220 13.76 10.04 -16.37
N LEU A 221 13.94 9.20 -15.36
CA LEU A 221 13.86 9.62 -13.95
C LEU A 221 15.06 10.51 -13.57
N SER A 222 14.87 11.35 -12.54
CA SER A 222 15.91 12.24 -11.98
C SER A 222 16.93 11.53 -11.12
#